data_AF-A0AAF0AXE5-F1
#
_entry.id   AF-A0AAF0AXE5-F1
#
_cell.length_a   1.000
_cell.length_b   1.000
_cell.length_c   1.000
_cell.angle_alpha   90.00
_cell.angle_beta   90.00
_cell.angle_gamma   90.00
#
_symmetry.space_group_name_H-M   'P 1'
#
loop_
_entity.id
_entity.type
_entity.pdbx_description
1 polymer ?
#
loop_
_entity_poly.entity_id
_entity_poly.type
_entity_poly.pdbx_seq_one_letter_code
_entity_poly.pdbx_strand_id
1 'polypeptide(L)'
;MSESSPFIKKLAANDRKTRDEALASLQKFLSRKKKFERLDFLKLWKGLFYCMWMSDKSLYQQKLADNLAGLVSIVHVENRMLFQATFWETMGREWTGIDILRTNKFYMLMRRFCAAAFLDIKARSDSEESLKKLIAQYNEMWMSVPFNSSNYSYPNGVLFHLADIWTEEITKAFDGDVPKADWYLPFDSLGKTSKNPVLRKTLPKRLERVPEYTLADESS
;
A
#
# COMPACT_ATOMS: atom_id res chain seq x y z
N MET A 1 23.44 -8.11 2.22
CA MET A 1 23.25 -7.79 3.65
C MET A 1 23.63 -8.95 4.56
N SER A 2 24.67 -8.82 5.38
CA SER A 2 25.08 -9.85 6.35
C SER A 2 24.83 -9.51 7.82
N GLU A 3 24.22 -8.37 8.16
CA GLU A 3 23.75 -8.12 9.53
C GLU A 3 22.27 -7.71 9.54
N SER A 4 21.47 -8.49 10.27
CA SER A 4 20.10 -8.13 10.65
C SER A 4 20.19 -6.79 11.39
N SER A 5 19.72 -5.71 10.77
CA SER A 5 19.81 -4.39 11.39
C SER A 5 19.19 -4.42 12.80
N PRO A 6 19.92 -4.03 13.85
CA PRO A 6 19.57 -4.34 15.25
C PRO A 6 18.22 -3.75 15.69
N PHE A 7 17.68 -2.78 14.96
CA PHE A 7 16.37 -2.19 15.24
C PHE A 7 15.18 -3.02 14.71
N ILE A 8 15.34 -3.91 13.72
CA ILE A 8 14.19 -4.65 13.15
C ILE A 8 13.56 -5.55 14.21
N LYS A 9 14.38 -6.22 15.04
CA LYS A 9 13.89 -7.02 16.17
C LYS A 9 13.16 -6.17 17.21
N LYS A 10 13.60 -4.92 17.42
CA LYS A 10 12.97 -3.97 18.36
C LYS A 10 11.59 -3.51 17.91
N LEU A 11 11.30 -3.51 16.61
CA LEU A 11 9.95 -3.21 16.09
C LEU A 11 8.91 -4.25 16.52
N ALA A 12 9.33 -5.47 16.83
CA ALA A 12 8.47 -6.55 17.33
C ALA A 12 8.61 -6.79 18.85
N ALA A 13 9.21 -5.85 19.60
CA ALA A 13 9.34 -5.95 21.04
C ALA A 13 7.96 -5.92 21.73
N ASN A 14 7.83 -6.58 22.88
CA ASN A 14 6.56 -6.64 23.63
C ASN A 14 6.18 -5.28 24.23
N ASP A 15 7.16 -4.52 24.70
CA ASP A 15 6.91 -3.22 25.29
C ASP A 15 6.82 -2.13 24.21
N ARG A 16 5.90 -1.19 24.44
CA ARG A 16 5.63 -0.13 23.47
C ARG A 16 6.78 0.86 23.33
N LYS A 17 7.46 1.19 24.43
CA LYS A 17 8.52 2.21 24.45
C LYS A 17 9.65 1.83 23.49
N THR A 18 10.09 0.58 23.54
CA THR A 18 11.10 0.03 22.62
C THR A 18 10.65 0.12 21.16
N ARG A 19 9.38 -0.16 20.86
CA ARG A 19 8.84 -0.05 19.49
C ARG A 19 8.80 1.39 18.99
N ASP A 20 8.35 2.32 19.84
CA ASP A 20 8.25 3.75 19.50
C ASP A 20 9.66 4.33 19.23
N GLU A 21 10.66 3.99 20.07
CA GLU A 21 12.07 4.40 19.86
C GLU A 21 12.69 3.77 18.60
N ALA A 22 12.36 2.52 18.30
CA ALA A 22 12.81 1.83 17.09
C ALA A 22 12.22 2.48 15.83
N LEU A 23 10.94 2.89 15.87
CA LEU A 23 10.29 3.58 14.77
C LEU A 23 10.89 4.97 14.51
N ALA A 24 11.20 5.73 15.57
CA ALA A 24 11.89 7.01 15.43
C ALA A 24 13.29 6.85 14.81
N SER A 25 14.04 5.83 15.25
CA SER A 25 15.35 5.49 14.67
C SER A 25 15.26 5.08 13.20
N LEU A 26 14.19 4.37 12.84
CA LEU A 26 13.92 3.91 11.48
C LEU A 26 13.75 5.09 10.51
N GLN A 27 13.03 6.14 10.91
CA GLN A 27 12.82 7.32 10.05
C GLN A 27 14.16 7.93 9.60
N LYS A 28 15.11 8.11 10.54
CA LYS A 28 16.47 8.61 10.23
C LYS A 28 17.29 7.64 9.38
N PHE A 29 16.99 6.35 9.43
CA PHE A 29 17.67 5.34 8.63
C PHE A 29 17.15 5.32 7.18
N LEU A 30 15.84 5.44 7.00
CA LEU A 30 15.17 5.40 5.70
C LEU A 30 15.38 6.67 4.86
N SER A 31 15.62 7.82 5.50
CA SER A 31 15.86 9.09 4.79
C SER A 31 17.25 9.19 4.15
N ARG A 32 18.18 8.28 4.49
CA ARG A 32 19.53 8.30 3.94
C ARG A 32 19.53 7.85 2.48
N LYS A 33 20.38 8.48 1.67
CA LYS A 33 20.70 8.01 0.32
C LYS A 33 21.54 6.73 0.39
N LYS A 34 20.88 5.61 0.66
CA LYS A 34 21.42 4.25 0.67
C LYS A 34 20.58 3.39 -0.25
N LYS A 35 21.22 2.57 -1.07
CA LYS A 35 20.52 1.55 -1.86
C LYS A 35 20.04 0.42 -0.95
N PHE A 36 18.76 0.09 -1.02
CA PHE A 36 18.16 -1.06 -0.36
C PHE A 36 17.83 -2.15 -1.39
N GLU A 37 17.99 -3.41 -1.02
CA GLU A 37 17.53 -4.52 -1.84
C GLU A 37 16.11 -4.92 -1.41
N ARG A 38 15.42 -5.68 -2.27
CA ARG A 38 14.07 -6.17 -1.97
C ARG A 38 14.01 -6.91 -0.63
N LEU A 39 15.01 -7.72 -0.33
CA LEU A 39 15.08 -8.48 0.92
C LEU A 39 15.24 -7.56 2.16
N ASP A 40 15.84 -6.37 2.03
CA ASP A 40 15.98 -5.42 3.15
C ASP A 40 14.59 -5.00 3.59
N PHE A 41 13.78 -4.56 2.62
CA PHE A 41 12.44 -4.07 2.90
C PHE A 41 11.46 -5.18 3.27
N LEU A 42 11.60 -6.39 2.73
CA LEU A 42 10.78 -7.53 3.19
C LEU A 42 11.05 -7.89 4.67
N LYS A 43 12.32 -7.82 5.11
CA LYS A 43 12.67 -8.01 6.53
C LYS A 43 12.13 -6.87 7.39
N LEU A 44 12.24 -5.63 6.91
CA LEU A 44 11.71 -4.47 7.59
C LEU A 44 10.19 -4.53 7.74
N TRP A 45 9.46 -4.76 6.65
CA TRP A 45 8.01 -4.85 6.64
C TRP A 45 7.48 -5.98 7.49
N LYS A 46 8.21 -7.10 7.59
CA LYS A 46 7.88 -8.14 8.58
C LYS A 46 7.93 -7.57 10.01
N GLY A 47 8.96 -6.81 10.37
CA GLY A 47 9.05 -6.14 11.66
C GLY A 47 7.91 -5.12 11.90
N LEU A 48 7.60 -4.29 10.89
CA LEU A 48 6.52 -3.30 10.97
C LEU A 48 5.12 -3.94 11.04
N PHE A 49 4.92 -5.06 10.34
CA PHE A 49 3.70 -5.86 10.42
C PHE A 49 3.47 -6.34 11.85
N TYR A 50 4.49 -6.91 12.50
CA TYR A 50 4.37 -7.33 13.90
C TYR A 50 4.27 -6.16 14.88
N CYS A 51 4.85 -5.00 14.56
CA CYS A 51 4.61 -3.77 15.34
C CYS A 51 3.12 -3.41 15.36
N MET A 52 2.45 -3.46 14.20
CA MET A 52 1.00 -3.26 14.11
C MET A 52 0.20 -4.40 14.76
N TRP A 53 0.66 -5.64 14.59
CA TRP A 53 0.06 -6.83 15.22
C TRP A 53 -0.04 -6.71 16.74
N MET A 54 1.00 -6.20 17.39
CA MET A 54 1.08 -6.03 18.86
C MET A 54 0.43 -4.73 19.38
N SER A 55 -0.21 -3.95 18.51
CA SER A 55 -0.93 -2.73 18.90
C SER A 55 -2.41 -3.03 19.17
N ASP A 56 -2.80 -3.03 20.45
CA ASP A 56 -4.16 -3.43 20.86
C ASP A 56 -5.09 -2.25 21.16
N LYS A 57 -4.56 -1.10 21.58
CA LYS A 57 -5.41 0.08 21.89
C LYS A 57 -5.72 0.88 20.62
N SER A 58 -7.00 1.19 20.39
CA SER A 58 -7.49 1.82 19.16
C SER A 58 -6.77 3.13 18.80
N LEU A 59 -6.56 4.04 19.76
CA LEU A 59 -5.83 5.29 19.51
C LEU A 59 -4.37 5.06 19.07
N TYR A 60 -3.73 4.01 19.59
CA TYR A 60 -2.37 3.65 19.18
C TYR A 60 -2.35 2.97 17.83
N GLN A 61 -3.36 2.17 17.48
CA GLN A 61 -3.48 1.60 16.14
C GLN A 61 -3.61 2.69 15.09
N GLN A 62 -4.45 3.70 15.32
CA GLN A 62 -4.64 4.83 14.40
C GLN A 62 -3.32 5.60 14.21
N LYS A 63 -2.73 6.05 15.31
CA LYS A 63 -1.44 6.77 15.27
C LYS A 63 -0.33 5.95 14.62
N LEU A 64 -0.27 4.65 14.90
CA LEU A 64 0.73 3.77 14.30
C LEU A 64 0.48 3.62 12.80
N ALA A 65 -0.76 3.44 12.35
CA ALA A 65 -1.08 3.37 10.93
C ALA A 65 -0.66 4.65 10.20
N ASP A 66 -0.94 5.82 10.77
CA ASP A 66 -0.53 7.10 10.22
C ASP A 66 1.01 7.23 10.17
N ASN A 67 1.71 6.83 11.25
CA ASN A 67 3.17 6.84 11.29
C ASN A 67 3.80 5.90 10.25
N LEU A 68 3.24 4.70 10.07
CA LEU A 68 3.73 3.70 9.11
C LEU A 68 3.49 4.14 7.67
N ALA A 69 2.31 4.68 7.36
CA ALA A 69 2.01 5.25 6.05
C ALA A 69 2.88 6.49 5.76
N GLY A 70 3.10 7.34 6.76
CA GLY A 70 3.98 8.50 6.67
C GLY A 70 5.45 8.16 6.36
N LEU A 71 5.89 6.90 6.54
CA LEU A 71 7.23 6.49 6.12
C LEU A 71 7.45 6.64 4.61
N VAL A 72 6.40 6.59 3.78
CA VAL A 72 6.52 6.73 2.32
C VAL A 72 7.22 8.03 1.94
N SER A 73 6.85 9.16 2.55
CA SER A 73 7.47 10.47 2.28
C SER A 73 8.87 10.60 2.89
N ILE A 74 9.16 9.85 3.95
CA ILE A 74 10.46 9.85 4.66
C ILE A 74 11.52 9.04 3.92
N VAL A 75 11.11 7.92 3.29
CA VAL A 75 12.03 7.07 2.52
C VAL A 75 12.64 7.88 1.38
N HIS A 76 13.96 7.76 1.23
CA HIS A 76 14.68 8.40 0.13
C HIS A 76 14.05 8.03 -1.22
N VAL A 77 13.87 9.02 -2.11
CA VAL A 77 13.06 8.90 -3.34
C VAL A 77 13.41 7.69 -4.21
N GLU A 78 14.70 7.36 -4.34
CA GLU A 78 15.20 6.21 -5.12
C GLU A 78 14.71 4.85 -4.59
N ASN A 79 14.27 4.77 -3.33
CA ASN A 79 13.80 3.54 -2.70
C ASN A 79 12.29 3.48 -2.50
N ARG A 80 11.55 4.59 -2.73
CA ARG A 80 10.11 4.68 -2.42
C ARG A 80 9.28 3.64 -3.14
N MET A 81 9.58 3.37 -4.41
CA MET A 81 8.83 2.39 -5.20
C MET A 81 9.02 0.96 -4.65
N LEU A 82 10.27 0.59 -4.37
CA LEU A 82 10.58 -0.73 -3.80
C LEU A 82 10.02 -0.91 -2.39
N PHE A 83 10.07 0.15 -1.57
CA PHE A 83 9.48 0.16 -0.23
C PHE A 83 7.98 -0.09 -0.27
N GLN A 84 7.26 0.51 -1.22
CA GLN A 84 5.83 0.32 -1.38
C GLN A 84 5.46 -1.03 -2.01
N ALA A 85 6.21 -1.49 -3.01
CA ALA A 85 6.02 -2.82 -3.60
C ALA A 85 6.10 -3.91 -2.51
N THR A 86 7.15 -3.85 -1.70
CA THR A 86 7.38 -4.83 -0.61
C THR A 86 6.38 -4.74 0.55
N PHE A 87 5.69 -3.59 0.73
CA PHE A 87 4.53 -3.50 1.61
C PHE A 87 3.41 -4.41 1.11
N TRP A 88 3.01 -4.25 -0.17
CA TRP A 88 1.93 -5.05 -0.77
C TRP A 88 2.28 -6.54 -0.86
N GLU A 89 3.55 -6.87 -1.05
CA GLU A 89 4.03 -8.25 -0.97
C GLU A 89 3.86 -8.82 0.44
N THR A 90 4.20 -8.04 1.46
CA THR A 90 4.06 -8.45 2.87
C THR A 90 2.60 -8.59 3.25
N MET A 91 1.75 -7.63 2.89
CA MET A 91 0.31 -7.73 3.14
C MET A 91 -0.28 -8.96 2.44
N GLY A 92 0.06 -9.20 1.17
CA GLY A 92 -0.40 -10.37 0.44
C GLY A 92 0.01 -11.70 1.09
N ARG A 93 1.26 -11.81 1.56
CA ARG A 93 1.77 -13.02 2.23
C ARG A 93 1.10 -13.28 3.57
N GLU A 94 0.92 -12.25 4.39
CA GLU A 94 0.47 -12.41 5.78
C GLU A 94 -1.05 -12.34 5.94
N TRP A 95 -1.79 -11.85 4.93
CA TRP A 95 -3.22 -11.54 5.03
C TRP A 95 -4.07 -12.69 5.57
N THR A 96 -3.86 -13.89 5.05
CA THR A 96 -4.64 -15.08 5.42
C THR A 96 -4.36 -15.56 6.85
N GLY A 97 -3.23 -15.15 7.44
CA GLY A 97 -2.87 -15.41 8.82
C GLY A 97 -3.43 -14.41 9.83
N ILE A 98 -4.06 -13.32 9.38
CA ILE A 98 -4.68 -12.32 10.26
C ILE A 98 -6.04 -12.84 10.73
N ASP A 99 -6.22 -13.00 12.03
CA ASP A 99 -7.50 -13.33 12.62
C ASP A 99 -8.48 -12.14 12.60
N ILE A 100 -9.77 -12.46 12.68
CA ILE A 100 -10.88 -11.50 12.54
C ILE A 100 -10.79 -10.31 13.53
N LEU A 101 -10.25 -10.52 14.74
CA LEU A 101 -10.16 -9.48 15.75
C LEU A 101 -9.09 -8.43 15.40
N ARG A 102 -8.13 -8.79 14.54
CA ARG A 102 -7.03 -7.93 14.09
C ARG A 102 -7.25 -7.34 12.70
N THR A 103 -8.19 -7.87 11.92
CA THR A 103 -8.41 -7.48 10.52
C THR A 103 -8.63 -5.97 10.35
N ASN A 104 -9.45 -5.34 11.20
CA ASN A 104 -9.82 -3.92 11.05
C ASN A 104 -8.61 -2.96 11.06
N LYS A 105 -7.63 -3.19 11.94
CA LYS A 105 -6.45 -2.32 12.01
C LYS A 105 -5.55 -2.47 10.78
N PHE A 106 -5.48 -3.67 10.20
CA PHE A 106 -4.74 -3.90 8.96
C PHE A 106 -5.46 -3.31 7.73
N TYR A 107 -6.80 -3.35 7.68
CA TYR A 107 -7.56 -2.60 6.68
C TYR A 107 -7.31 -1.09 6.78
N MET A 108 -7.31 -0.54 7.98
CA MET A 108 -6.97 0.87 8.21
C MET A 108 -5.54 1.18 7.76
N LEU A 109 -4.56 0.32 8.08
CA LEU A 109 -3.18 0.50 7.62
C LEU A 109 -3.09 0.52 6.09
N MET A 110 -3.71 -0.44 5.40
CA MET A 110 -3.73 -0.45 3.92
C MET A 110 -4.38 0.79 3.34
N ARG A 111 -5.43 1.31 3.99
CA ARG A 111 -6.11 2.54 3.58
C ARG A 111 -5.19 3.75 3.69
N ARG A 112 -4.53 3.94 4.83
CA ARG A 112 -3.54 5.03 5.03
C ARG A 112 -2.36 4.90 4.07
N PHE A 113 -1.91 3.68 3.82
CA PHE A 113 -0.79 3.43 2.91
C PHE A 113 -1.14 3.71 1.44
N CYS A 114 -2.36 3.36 1.01
CA CYS A 114 -2.90 3.71 -0.31
C CYS A 114 -2.99 5.24 -0.49
N ALA A 115 -3.53 5.95 0.51
CA ALA A 115 -3.56 7.41 0.50
C ALA A 115 -2.15 8.03 0.43
N ALA A 116 -1.19 7.49 1.19
CA ALA A 116 0.20 7.96 1.16
C ALA A 116 0.87 7.76 -0.21
N ALA A 117 0.50 6.70 -0.95
CA ALA A 117 0.92 6.49 -2.34
C ALA A 117 0.43 7.63 -3.26
N PHE A 118 -0.85 7.99 -3.19
CA PHE A 118 -1.41 9.08 -3.99
C PHE A 118 -0.79 10.43 -3.64
N LEU A 119 -0.56 10.69 -2.35
CA LEU A 119 0.13 11.88 -1.89
C LEU A 119 1.60 11.92 -2.35
N ASP A 120 2.31 10.79 -2.42
CA ASP A 120 3.67 10.72 -2.97
C ASP A 120 3.69 11.05 -4.45
N ILE A 121 2.71 10.55 -5.23
CA ILE A 121 2.56 10.88 -6.65
C ILE A 121 2.35 12.39 -6.80
N LYS A 122 1.38 12.98 -6.09
CA LYS A 122 1.09 14.42 -6.11
C LYS A 122 2.30 15.26 -5.74
N ALA A 123 3.01 14.89 -4.67
CA ALA A 123 4.15 15.65 -4.17
C ALA A 123 5.36 15.62 -5.10
N ARG A 124 5.44 14.62 -6.00
CA ARG A 124 6.54 14.45 -6.95
C ARG A 124 6.19 14.86 -8.38
N SER A 125 4.92 15.15 -8.66
CA SER A 125 4.48 15.66 -9.94
C SER A 125 4.49 17.19 -9.92
N ASP A 126 5.31 17.79 -10.78
CA ASP A 126 5.40 19.25 -10.98
C ASP A 126 4.70 19.72 -12.27
N SER A 127 4.23 18.76 -13.07
CA SER A 127 3.68 18.96 -14.41
C SER A 127 2.78 17.77 -14.79
N GLU A 128 1.86 17.96 -15.74
CA GLU A 128 1.01 16.87 -16.24
C GLU A 128 1.82 15.68 -16.80
N GLU A 129 2.94 15.97 -17.47
CA GLU A 129 3.82 14.94 -18.03
C GLU A 129 4.49 14.11 -16.92
N SER A 130 5.02 14.78 -15.88
CA SER A 130 5.59 14.10 -14.72
C SER A 130 4.54 13.27 -13.97
N LEU A 131 3.29 13.77 -13.88
CA LEU A 131 2.17 13.08 -13.27
C LEU A 131 1.86 11.78 -14.01
N LYS A 132 1.65 11.84 -15.34
CA LYS A 132 1.40 10.66 -16.18
C LYS A 132 2.51 9.62 -16.03
N LYS A 133 3.77 10.06 -16.07
CA LYS A 133 4.93 9.19 -15.90
C LYS A 133 4.99 8.53 -14.53
N LEU A 134 4.61 9.24 -13.46
CA LEU A 134 4.55 8.67 -12.11
C LEU A 134 3.39 7.68 -11.97
N ILE A 135 2.20 8.01 -12.48
CA ILE A 135 1.06 7.10 -12.49
C ILE A 135 1.42 5.79 -13.20
N ALA A 136 2.07 5.86 -14.37
CA ALA A 136 2.54 4.69 -15.10
C ALA A 136 3.49 3.80 -14.26
N GLN A 137 4.48 4.39 -13.58
CA GLN A 137 5.40 3.64 -12.71
C GLN A 137 4.68 2.98 -11.53
N TYR A 138 3.71 3.67 -10.94
CA TYR A 138 2.90 3.12 -9.85
C TYR A 138 1.99 1.99 -10.33
N ASN A 139 1.39 2.12 -11.52
CA ASN A 139 0.61 1.07 -12.15
C ASN A 139 1.45 -0.17 -12.41
N GLU A 140 2.67 -0.03 -12.94
CA GLU A 140 3.60 -1.15 -13.10
C GLU A 140 3.87 -1.85 -11.76
N MET A 141 4.16 -1.10 -10.69
CA MET A 141 4.37 -1.66 -9.36
C MET A 141 3.14 -2.41 -8.84
N TRP A 142 1.95 -1.80 -8.93
CA TRP A 142 0.71 -2.41 -8.48
C TRP A 142 0.34 -3.65 -9.30
N MET A 143 0.51 -3.62 -10.61
CA MET A 143 0.29 -4.77 -11.50
C MET A 143 1.34 -5.87 -11.31
N SER A 144 2.55 -5.54 -10.84
CA SER A 144 3.57 -6.55 -10.54
C SER A 144 3.32 -7.32 -9.23
N VAL A 145 2.65 -6.68 -8.25
CA VAL A 145 2.43 -7.24 -6.91
C VAL A 145 0.94 -7.48 -6.60
N PRO A 146 0.14 -6.50 -6.08
CA PRO A 146 -1.22 -6.81 -5.65
C PRO A 146 -2.17 -7.19 -6.80
N PHE A 147 -2.00 -6.58 -7.99
CA PHE A 147 -2.86 -6.79 -9.15
C PHE A 147 -2.27 -7.77 -10.17
N ASN A 148 -1.27 -8.54 -9.78
CA ASN A 148 -0.68 -9.55 -10.67
C ASN A 148 -1.65 -10.71 -10.87
N SER A 149 -2.30 -10.76 -12.04
CA SER A 149 -3.29 -11.79 -12.39
C SER A 149 -2.71 -13.19 -12.51
N SER A 150 -1.38 -13.32 -12.64
CA SER A 150 -0.68 -14.61 -12.64
C SER A 150 -0.43 -15.14 -11.22
N ASN A 151 -0.57 -14.30 -10.19
CA ASN A 151 -0.44 -14.70 -8.80
C ASN A 151 -1.80 -15.13 -8.21
N TYR A 152 -2.18 -16.38 -8.46
CA TYR A 152 -3.43 -16.95 -7.94
C TYR A 152 -3.51 -17.05 -6.41
N SER A 153 -2.38 -16.92 -5.71
CA SER A 153 -2.32 -16.94 -4.24
C SER A 153 -2.56 -15.58 -3.60
N TYR A 154 -2.58 -14.49 -4.38
CA TYR A 154 -2.79 -13.16 -3.81
C TYR A 154 -4.21 -13.05 -3.23
N PRO A 155 -4.39 -12.58 -1.98
CA PRO A 155 -5.68 -12.62 -1.31
C PRO A 155 -6.70 -11.65 -1.90
N ASN A 156 -7.85 -12.18 -2.33
CA ASN A 156 -8.98 -11.38 -2.82
C ASN A 156 -9.44 -10.31 -1.82
N GLY A 157 -9.33 -10.57 -0.51
CA GLY A 157 -9.73 -9.62 0.53
C GLY A 157 -8.94 -8.31 0.51
N VAL A 158 -7.67 -8.34 0.08
CA VAL A 158 -6.85 -7.13 -0.12
C VAL A 158 -7.32 -6.37 -1.35
N LEU A 159 -7.52 -7.07 -2.47
CA LEU A 159 -7.98 -6.49 -3.74
C LEU A 159 -9.36 -5.84 -3.62
N PHE A 160 -10.28 -6.50 -2.92
CA PHE A 160 -11.61 -5.97 -2.67
C PHE A 160 -11.59 -4.75 -1.77
N HIS A 161 -10.76 -4.76 -0.72
CA HIS A 161 -10.59 -3.58 0.12
C HIS A 161 -10.01 -2.41 -0.66
N LEU A 162 -9.00 -2.65 -1.50
CA LEU A 162 -8.46 -1.61 -2.40
C LEU A 162 -9.56 -1.04 -3.29
N ALA A 163 -10.39 -1.88 -3.92
CA ALA A 163 -11.52 -1.42 -4.73
C ALA A 163 -12.51 -0.56 -3.93
N ASP A 164 -12.78 -0.91 -2.67
CA ASP A 164 -13.73 -0.18 -1.82
C ASP A 164 -13.21 1.21 -1.40
N ILE A 165 -11.90 1.43 -1.33
CA ILE A 165 -11.31 2.68 -0.82
C ILE A 165 -10.68 3.56 -1.89
N TRP A 166 -10.36 3.01 -3.07
CA TRP A 166 -9.45 3.63 -4.04
C TRP A 166 -9.87 5.05 -4.40
N THR A 167 -11.13 5.19 -4.79
CA THR A 167 -11.73 6.45 -5.22
C THR A 167 -11.80 7.47 -4.09
N GLU A 168 -12.17 7.04 -2.89
CA GLU A 168 -12.26 7.97 -1.76
C GLU A 168 -10.88 8.50 -1.36
N GLU A 169 -9.83 7.70 -1.48
CA GLU A 169 -8.47 8.15 -1.13
C GLU A 169 -7.81 8.96 -2.25
N ILE A 170 -8.09 8.67 -3.52
CA ILE A 170 -7.55 9.47 -4.63
C ILE A 170 -8.20 10.86 -4.72
N THR A 171 -9.51 10.97 -4.49
CA THR A 171 -10.22 12.26 -4.50
C THR A 171 -9.83 13.17 -3.33
N LYS A 172 -9.35 12.60 -2.22
CA LYS A 172 -8.72 13.38 -1.13
C LYS A 172 -7.34 13.93 -1.51
N ALA A 173 -6.63 13.24 -2.41
CA ALA A 173 -5.31 13.66 -2.84
C ALA A 173 -5.39 14.68 -3.99
N PHE A 174 -6.26 14.47 -4.97
CA PHE A 174 -6.37 15.31 -6.17
C PHE A 174 -7.76 15.98 -6.22
N ASP A 175 -7.77 17.32 -6.19
CA ASP A 175 -8.99 18.12 -6.32
C ASP A 175 -9.41 18.18 -7.81
N GLY A 176 -10.52 17.55 -8.20
CA GLY A 176 -11.08 17.64 -9.56
C GLY A 176 -11.29 16.30 -10.29
N ASP A 177 -11.76 16.36 -11.54
CA ASP A 177 -11.94 15.20 -12.43
C ASP A 177 -10.59 14.53 -12.73
N VAL A 178 -10.16 13.68 -11.79
CA VAL A 178 -9.01 12.80 -11.92
C VAL A 178 -9.19 11.97 -13.20
N PRO A 179 -8.28 12.04 -14.21
CA PRO A 179 -8.42 11.29 -15.46
C PRO A 179 -8.46 9.78 -15.20
N LYS A 180 -9.66 9.21 -15.13
CA LYS A 180 -9.92 7.92 -14.46
C LYS A 180 -9.21 6.75 -15.14
N ALA A 181 -9.10 6.74 -16.46
CA ALA A 181 -8.54 5.61 -17.21
C ALA A 181 -7.13 5.19 -16.71
N ASP A 182 -6.26 6.15 -16.40
CA ASP A 182 -4.89 5.82 -15.97
C ASP A 182 -4.85 5.31 -14.52
N TRP A 183 -5.70 5.82 -13.64
CA TRP A 183 -5.68 5.48 -12.21
C TRP A 183 -6.34 4.13 -11.87
N TYR A 184 -7.21 3.63 -12.76
CA TYR A 184 -7.88 2.35 -12.59
C TYR A 184 -7.31 1.23 -13.46
N LEU A 185 -6.25 1.53 -14.25
CA LEU A 185 -5.55 0.55 -15.08
C LEU A 185 -5.20 -0.76 -14.34
N PRO A 186 -4.75 -0.78 -13.06
CA PRO A 186 -4.52 -2.04 -12.35
C PRO A 186 -5.78 -2.89 -12.17
N PHE A 187 -6.93 -2.26 -11.90
CA PHE A 187 -8.22 -2.96 -11.80
C PHE A 187 -8.70 -3.46 -13.15
N ASP A 188 -8.61 -2.64 -14.19
CA ASP A 188 -9.05 -2.99 -15.54
C ASP A 188 -8.21 -4.14 -16.11
N SER A 189 -6.89 -4.07 -15.91
CA SER A 189 -5.97 -5.14 -16.29
C SER A 189 -6.29 -6.43 -15.53
N LEU A 190 -6.51 -6.35 -14.22
CA LEU A 190 -6.89 -7.51 -13.42
C LEU A 190 -8.23 -8.09 -13.86
N GLY A 191 -9.24 -7.27 -14.15
CA GLY A 191 -10.55 -7.70 -14.64
C GLY A 191 -10.48 -8.41 -15.98
N LYS A 192 -9.63 -7.92 -16.90
CA LYS A 192 -9.41 -8.51 -18.24
C LYS A 192 -8.60 -9.80 -18.21
N THR A 193 -7.57 -9.87 -17.35
CA THR A 193 -6.56 -10.95 -17.39
C THR A 193 -6.77 -12.04 -16.35
N SER A 194 -7.48 -11.77 -15.25
CA SER A 194 -7.67 -12.75 -14.18
C SER A 194 -8.59 -13.89 -14.60
N LYS A 195 -8.20 -15.12 -14.28
CA LYS A 195 -9.04 -16.32 -14.43
C LYS A 195 -9.83 -16.65 -13.15
N ASN A 196 -9.67 -15.88 -12.07
CA ASN A 196 -10.36 -16.14 -10.80
C ASN A 196 -11.85 -15.73 -10.92
N PRO A 197 -12.79 -16.69 -10.84
CA PRO A 197 -14.22 -16.39 -11.05
C PRO A 197 -14.80 -15.47 -9.97
N VAL A 198 -14.29 -15.55 -8.74
CA VAL A 198 -14.74 -14.71 -7.62
C VAL A 198 -14.33 -13.26 -7.85
N LEU A 199 -13.09 -13.04 -8.29
CA LEU A 199 -12.61 -11.70 -8.65
C LEU A 199 -13.43 -11.12 -9.82
N ARG A 200 -13.57 -11.87 -10.92
CA ARG A 200 -14.31 -11.42 -12.11
C ARG A 200 -15.77 -11.06 -11.81
N LYS A 201 -16.42 -11.76 -10.88
CA LYS A 201 -17.81 -11.50 -10.50
C LYS A 201 -17.97 -10.34 -9.51
N THR A 202 -17.02 -10.19 -8.58
CA THR A 202 -17.18 -9.31 -7.41
C THR A 202 -16.54 -7.96 -7.62
N LEU A 203 -15.40 -7.91 -8.33
CA LEU A 203 -14.64 -6.69 -8.52
C LEU A 203 -15.44 -5.61 -9.28
N PRO A 204 -16.09 -5.91 -10.43
CA PRO A 204 -16.90 -4.90 -11.13
C PRO A 204 -18.00 -4.32 -10.24
N LYS A 205 -18.73 -5.18 -9.52
CA LYS A 205 -19.80 -4.74 -8.60
C LYS A 205 -19.33 -3.83 -7.46
N ARG A 206 -18.07 -3.95 -7.05
CA ARG A 206 -17.49 -3.06 -6.03
C ARG A 206 -17.10 -1.73 -6.63
N LEU A 207 -16.48 -1.75 -7.81
CA LEU A 207 -16.11 -0.54 -8.53
C LEU A 207 -17.35 0.24 -9.01
N GLU A 208 -18.41 -0.43 -9.48
CA GLU A 208 -19.68 0.20 -9.89
C GLU A 208 -20.42 0.92 -8.75
N ARG A 209 -20.20 0.53 -7.50
CA ARG A 209 -20.77 1.24 -6.33
C ARG A 209 -20.14 2.60 -6.11
N VAL A 210 -19.02 2.86 -6.79
CA VAL A 210 -18.34 4.13 -6.80
C VAL A 210 -18.86 4.89 -8.03
N PRO A 211 -19.74 5.89 -7.85
CA PRO A 211 -20.33 6.64 -8.96
C PRO A 211 -19.27 7.22 -9.91
N GLU A 212 -18.10 7.55 -9.38
CA GLU A 212 -17.00 8.06 -10.16
C GLU A 212 -16.42 7.01 -11.10
N TYR A 213 -16.38 5.72 -10.77
CA TYR A 213 -15.87 4.67 -11.66
C TYR A 213 -16.76 4.47 -12.90
N THR A 214 -18.09 4.45 -12.72
CA THR A 214 -19.05 4.13 -13.79
C THR A 214 -19.12 5.16 -14.91
N LEU A 215 -18.81 6.42 -14.62
CA LEU A 215 -18.89 7.52 -15.60
C LEU A 215 -17.83 7.43 -16.73
N ALA A 216 -16.83 6.55 -16.63
CA ALA A 216 -15.80 6.38 -17.67
C ALA A 216 -16.24 5.47 -18.83
N ASP A 217 -17.20 4.56 -18.60
CA ASP A 217 -17.65 3.59 -19.60
C ASP A 217 -18.75 4.13 -20.53
N GLU A 218 -19.39 5.26 -20.20
CA GLU A 218 -20.48 5.84 -21.01
C GLU A 218 -20.00 6.77 -22.15
N SER A 219 -18.69 6.99 -22.28
CA SER A 219 -18.11 7.90 -23.29
C SER A 219 -17.26 7.20 -24.37
N SER A 220 -17.44 5.90 -24.60
CA SER A 220 -16.81 5.15 -25.71
C SER A 220 -17.75 4.97 -26.90
#